data_AF-Q6YDA5-F1
#
_entry.id   AF-Q6YDA5-F1
#
_cell.length_a   1.000
_cell.length_b   1.000
_cell.length_c   1.000
_cell.angle_alpha   90.00
_cell.angle_beta   90.00
_cell.angle_gamma   90.00
#
_symmetry.space_group_name_H-M   'P 1'
#
loop_
_entity.id
_entity.type
_entity.pdbx_description
1 polymer ?
#
loop_
_entity_poly.entity_id
_entity_poly.type
_entity_poly.pdbx_seq_one_letter_code
_entity_poly.pdbx_strand_id
1 'polypeptide(L)'
;RSKVDKLVEQQAKLNDTLRDKEQQVSKDLEEIEQVFRRISQLQDKLNALHEQLQSVHVYDEHIAQTEQLLITLNSQVQQAAEESKLLVAQTTAHYQAKQNQLPSDIAQEFTALELLAERVQVTMETKEKDFKRAKTVRTEYVDGVDEVQRWLLQAEVQVQERSLTPTQMKELLQRINHEITAIYERFTLVKTNGQLIIENCRNSEEKTLVQTTIDQLAASLAQVRGWLDEKKQAVGDSLDAWTRFMNLYQIVMSWASEKRNFIDQTIELRTLPEARNKLNDYVTAVKSIKPIVKHLSEMDKENWLGKQESQIAGFERDQKSHSKHKLEERQMELRAK
;
A
#
# COMPACT_ATOMS: atom_id res chain seq x y z
N ARG A 1 84.88 -51.49 -34.52
CA ARG A 1 84.91 -50.13 -33.92
C ARG A 1 83.70 -49.30 -34.37
N SER A 2 83.47 -49.04 -35.67
CA SER A 2 82.35 -48.19 -36.13
C SER A 2 80.91 -48.61 -35.75
N LYS A 3 80.63 -49.90 -35.49
CA LYS A 3 79.32 -50.36 -34.98
C LYS A 3 79.09 -50.01 -33.50
N VAL A 4 80.17 -50.00 -32.70
CA VAL A 4 80.09 -49.67 -31.27
C VAL A 4 79.90 -48.16 -31.11
N ASP A 5 80.59 -47.36 -31.92
CA ASP A 5 80.45 -45.89 -31.92
C ASP A 5 79.02 -45.45 -32.31
N LYS A 6 78.38 -46.12 -33.29
CA LYS A 6 76.98 -45.88 -33.66
C LYS A 6 75.99 -46.26 -32.56
N LEU A 7 76.25 -47.33 -31.81
CA LEU A 7 75.41 -47.73 -30.68
C LEU A 7 75.52 -46.75 -29.51
N VAL A 8 76.73 -46.24 -29.24
CA VAL A 8 76.95 -45.19 -28.23
C VAL A 8 76.26 -43.88 -28.62
N GLU A 9 76.30 -43.50 -29.90
CA GLU A 9 75.60 -42.30 -30.41
C GLU A 9 74.06 -42.44 -30.36
N GLN A 10 73.54 -43.64 -30.67
CA GLN A 10 72.11 -43.95 -30.50
C GLN A 10 71.70 -43.95 -29.04
N GLN A 11 72.52 -44.50 -28.14
CA GLN A 11 72.27 -44.52 -26.70
C GLN A 11 72.30 -43.11 -26.10
N ALA A 12 73.22 -42.25 -26.54
CA ALA A 12 73.26 -40.84 -26.16
C ALA A 12 71.98 -40.10 -26.60
N LYS A 13 71.58 -40.23 -27.87
CA LYS A 13 70.32 -39.64 -28.39
C LYS A 13 69.09 -40.15 -27.64
N LEU A 14 69.06 -41.43 -27.28
CA LEU A 14 67.96 -42.00 -26.52
C LEU A 14 67.89 -41.43 -25.10
N ASN A 15 69.05 -41.29 -24.43
CA ASN A 15 69.13 -40.67 -23.11
C ASN A 15 68.75 -39.19 -23.12
N ASP A 16 69.17 -38.44 -24.15
CA ASP A 16 68.78 -37.04 -24.32
C ASP A 16 67.26 -36.93 -24.55
N THR A 17 66.70 -37.79 -25.41
CA THR A 17 65.24 -37.83 -25.65
C THR A 17 64.46 -38.21 -24.40
N LEU A 18 64.97 -39.15 -23.58
CA LEU A 18 64.35 -39.55 -22.33
C LEU A 18 64.39 -38.42 -21.29
N ARG A 19 65.50 -37.69 -21.19
CA ARG A 19 65.61 -36.51 -20.32
C ARG A 19 64.66 -35.39 -20.74
N ASP A 20 64.56 -35.13 -22.04
CA ASP A 20 63.64 -34.12 -22.57
C ASP A 20 62.18 -34.51 -22.30
N LYS A 21 61.84 -35.80 -22.46
CA LYS A 21 60.53 -36.36 -22.09
C LYS A 21 60.24 -36.25 -20.60
N GLU A 22 61.20 -36.56 -19.73
CA GLU A 22 61.07 -36.46 -18.28
C GLU A 22 60.83 -35.01 -17.84
N GLN A 23 61.57 -34.05 -18.40
CA GLN A 23 61.35 -32.63 -18.15
C GLN A 23 59.99 -32.15 -18.65
N GLN A 24 59.56 -32.61 -19.82
CA GLN A 24 58.26 -32.27 -20.38
C GLN A 24 57.11 -32.82 -19.52
N VAL A 25 57.20 -34.09 -19.10
CA VAL A 25 56.22 -34.70 -18.20
C VAL A 25 56.15 -33.96 -16.87
N SER A 26 57.28 -33.57 -16.30
CA SER A 26 57.31 -32.81 -15.04
C SER A 26 56.58 -31.46 -15.18
N LYS A 27 56.80 -30.73 -16.28
CA LYS A 27 56.09 -29.48 -16.58
C LYS A 27 54.59 -29.68 -16.77
N ASP A 28 54.20 -30.71 -17.53
CA ASP A 28 52.78 -31.00 -17.77
C ASP A 28 52.08 -31.40 -16.47
N LEU A 29 52.76 -32.08 -15.54
CA LEU A 29 52.24 -32.43 -14.22
C LEU A 29 52.03 -31.19 -13.34
N GLU A 30 52.99 -30.28 -13.33
CA GLU A 30 52.86 -28.98 -12.63
C GLU A 30 51.71 -28.14 -13.21
N GLU A 31 51.56 -28.09 -14.53
CA GLU A 31 50.45 -27.40 -15.19
C GLU A 31 49.09 -27.98 -14.77
N ILE A 32 48.95 -29.32 -14.77
CA ILE A 32 47.74 -30.01 -14.34
C ILE A 32 47.42 -29.72 -12.88
N GLU A 33 48.40 -29.79 -11.99
CA GLU A 33 48.22 -29.44 -10.57
C GLU A 33 47.75 -28.00 -10.39
N GLN A 34 48.30 -27.05 -11.14
CA GLN A 34 47.88 -25.65 -11.08
C GLN A 34 46.42 -25.47 -11.52
N VAL A 35 46.01 -26.15 -12.59
CA VAL A 35 44.61 -26.14 -13.05
C VAL A 35 43.68 -26.68 -11.97
N PHE A 36 43.96 -27.85 -11.38
CA PHE A 36 43.12 -28.41 -10.31
C PHE A 36 43.06 -27.53 -9.06
N ARG A 37 44.19 -26.92 -8.65
CA ARG A 37 44.19 -25.96 -7.53
C ARG A 37 43.28 -24.77 -7.84
N ARG A 38 43.31 -24.26 -9.08
CA ARG A 38 42.47 -23.13 -9.47
C ARG A 38 40.99 -23.49 -9.54
N ILE A 39 40.67 -24.69 -10.03
CA ILE A 39 39.31 -25.23 -10.00
C ILE A 39 38.80 -25.30 -8.57
N SER A 40 39.55 -25.91 -7.65
CA SER A 40 39.17 -26.04 -6.24
C SER A 40 38.94 -24.67 -5.57
N GLN A 41 39.80 -23.69 -5.82
CA GLN A 41 39.60 -22.32 -5.32
C GLN A 41 38.29 -21.68 -5.81
N LEU A 42 37.93 -21.89 -7.08
CA LEU A 42 36.70 -21.36 -7.65
C LEU A 42 35.47 -22.12 -7.13
N GLN A 43 35.57 -23.43 -6.96
CA GLN A 43 34.52 -24.25 -6.35
C GLN A 43 34.24 -23.79 -4.92
N ASP A 44 35.27 -23.58 -4.09
CA ASP A 44 35.14 -23.07 -2.73
C ASP A 44 34.48 -21.68 -2.70
N LYS A 45 34.93 -20.77 -3.58
CA LYS A 45 34.35 -19.42 -3.73
C LYS A 45 32.87 -19.48 -4.11
N LEU A 46 32.50 -20.30 -5.09
CA LEU A 46 31.12 -20.46 -5.54
C LEU A 46 30.24 -21.11 -4.47
N ASN A 47 30.74 -22.09 -3.73
CA ASN A 47 30.01 -22.69 -2.61
C ASN A 47 29.79 -21.69 -1.47
N ALA A 48 30.80 -20.91 -1.10
CA ALA A 48 30.65 -19.85 -0.10
C ALA A 48 29.63 -18.78 -0.54
N LEU A 49 29.64 -18.37 -1.81
CA LEU A 49 28.62 -17.48 -2.36
C LEU A 49 27.23 -18.11 -2.32
N HIS A 50 27.11 -19.41 -2.61
CA HIS A 50 25.85 -20.12 -2.54
C HIS A 50 25.26 -20.11 -1.13
N GLU A 51 26.06 -20.39 -0.11
CA GLU A 51 25.63 -20.35 1.29
C GLU A 51 25.21 -18.95 1.72
N GLN A 52 25.98 -17.92 1.34
CA GLN A 52 25.63 -16.53 1.59
C GLN A 52 24.28 -16.17 0.96
N LEU A 53 24.05 -16.53 -0.31
CA LEU A 53 22.77 -16.31 -0.99
C LEU A 53 21.61 -17.01 -0.30
N GLN A 54 21.79 -18.25 0.15
CA GLN A 54 20.75 -18.97 0.89
C GLN A 54 20.39 -18.27 2.19
N SER A 55 21.38 -17.70 2.89
CA SER A 55 21.19 -17.00 4.16
C SER A 55 20.42 -15.67 4.03
N VAL A 56 20.45 -15.02 2.85
CA VAL A 56 19.75 -13.75 2.63
C VAL A 56 18.25 -13.91 2.80
N HIS A 57 17.70 -13.14 3.74
CA HIS A 57 16.27 -13.03 3.96
C HIS A 57 15.71 -11.83 3.19
N VAL A 58 14.96 -12.09 2.12
CA VAL A 58 14.45 -11.05 1.21
C VAL A 58 13.34 -10.18 1.79
N TYR A 59 12.68 -10.64 2.86
CA TYR A 59 11.62 -9.91 3.58
C TYR A 59 12.15 -9.16 4.82
N ASP A 60 13.45 -8.92 4.91
CA ASP A 60 14.03 -8.11 5.98
C ASP A 60 13.41 -6.70 6.04
N GLU A 61 13.36 -6.12 7.24
CA GLU A 61 12.85 -4.76 7.47
C GLU A 61 13.76 -3.70 6.83
N HIS A 62 15.07 -3.97 6.75
CA HIS A 62 16.06 -3.08 6.17
C HIS A 62 16.21 -3.29 4.65
N ILE A 63 15.21 -2.85 3.89
CA ILE A 63 15.17 -3.00 2.41
C ILE A 63 16.44 -2.49 1.74
N ALA A 64 16.91 -1.29 2.10
CA ALA A 64 18.09 -0.68 1.48
C ALA A 64 19.39 -1.45 1.75
N GLN A 65 19.53 -2.01 2.96
CA GLN A 65 20.70 -2.82 3.31
C GLN A 65 20.68 -4.16 2.56
N THR A 66 19.50 -4.79 2.47
CA THR A 66 19.31 -6.04 1.72
C THR A 66 19.55 -5.84 0.22
N GLU A 67 19.10 -4.71 -0.34
CA GLU A 67 19.37 -4.34 -1.74
C GLU A 67 20.86 -4.21 -2.02
N GLN A 68 21.58 -3.49 -1.15
CA GLN A 68 23.02 -3.30 -1.29
C GLN A 68 23.80 -4.62 -1.15
N LEU A 69 23.36 -5.50 -0.25
CA LEU A 69 23.93 -6.84 -0.10
C LEU A 69 23.73 -7.67 -1.38
N LEU A 70 22.51 -7.68 -1.94
CA LEU A 70 22.22 -8.40 -3.19
C LEU A 70 23.00 -7.86 -4.38
N ILE A 71 23.15 -6.53 -4.51
CA ILE A 71 23.99 -5.91 -5.55
C ILE A 71 25.44 -6.39 -5.43
N THR A 72 25.97 -6.42 -4.21
CA THR A 72 27.34 -6.88 -3.94
C THR A 72 27.50 -8.36 -4.28
N LEU A 73 26.57 -9.21 -3.83
CA LEU A 73 26.59 -10.64 -4.12
C LEU A 73 26.46 -10.93 -5.62
N ASN A 74 25.59 -10.21 -6.34
CA ASN A 74 25.45 -10.37 -7.79
C ASN A 74 26.77 -10.06 -8.51
N SER A 75 27.43 -8.95 -8.15
CA SER A 75 28.75 -8.61 -8.70
C SER A 75 29.79 -9.72 -8.45
N GLN A 76 29.82 -10.30 -7.25
CA GLN A 76 30.75 -11.39 -6.90
C GLN A 76 30.43 -12.69 -7.64
N VAL A 77 29.14 -13.01 -7.81
CA VAL A 77 28.68 -14.19 -8.57
C VAL A 77 29.03 -14.06 -10.05
N GLN A 78 28.79 -12.90 -10.66
CA GLN A 78 29.17 -12.64 -12.05
C GLN A 78 30.69 -12.73 -12.24
N GLN A 79 31.47 -12.17 -11.31
CA GLN A 79 32.92 -12.27 -11.36
C GLN A 79 33.40 -13.73 -11.24
N ALA A 80 32.87 -14.51 -10.29
CA ALA A 80 33.25 -15.91 -10.11
C ALA A 80 32.88 -16.79 -11.31
N ALA A 81 31.73 -16.53 -11.93
CA ALA A 81 31.30 -17.22 -13.14
C ALA A 81 32.19 -16.87 -14.34
N GLU A 82 32.59 -15.60 -14.50
CA GLU A 82 33.50 -15.17 -15.56
C GLU A 82 34.92 -15.74 -15.35
N GLU A 83 35.42 -15.73 -14.10
CA GLU A 83 36.70 -16.38 -13.76
C GLU A 83 36.68 -17.88 -14.09
N SER A 84 35.54 -18.55 -13.88
CA SER A 84 35.35 -19.97 -14.23
C SER A 84 35.38 -20.18 -15.74
N LYS A 85 34.64 -19.37 -16.51
CA LYS A 85 34.65 -19.42 -17.98
C LYS A 85 36.03 -19.14 -18.57
N LEU A 86 36.73 -18.14 -18.04
CA LEU A 86 38.08 -17.78 -18.46
C LEU A 86 39.07 -18.93 -18.19
N LEU A 87 38.98 -19.59 -17.03
CA LEU A 87 39.82 -20.75 -16.72
C LEU A 87 39.60 -21.90 -17.73
N VAL A 88 38.33 -22.23 -18.01
CA VAL A 88 37.97 -23.27 -18.99
C VAL A 88 38.50 -22.90 -20.37
N ALA A 89 38.27 -21.67 -20.82
CA ALA A 89 38.70 -21.19 -22.14
C ALA A 89 40.23 -21.17 -22.29
N GLN A 90 40.95 -20.63 -21.30
CA GLN A 90 42.42 -20.55 -21.33
C GLN A 90 43.05 -21.94 -21.32
N THR A 91 42.56 -22.84 -20.46
CA THR A 91 43.09 -24.20 -20.37
C THR A 91 42.80 -24.97 -21.66
N THR A 92 41.58 -24.88 -22.19
CA THR A 92 41.21 -25.53 -23.45
C THR A 92 42.05 -25.02 -24.62
N ALA A 93 42.24 -23.69 -24.73
CA ALA A 93 43.06 -23.09 -25.78
C ALA A 93 44.53 -23.52 -25.67
N HIS A 94 45.08 -23.65 -24.46
CA HIS A 94 46.44 -24.11 -24.23
C HIS A 94 46.66 -25.55 -24.70
N TYR A 95 45.75 -26.48 -24.36
CA TYR A 95 45.83 -27.86 -24.84
C TYR A 95 45.65 -27.95 -26.37
N GLN A 96 44.73 -27.18 -26.94
CA GLN A 96 44.54 -27.09 -28.39
C GLN A 96 45.79 -26.56 -29.11
N ALA A 97 46.45 -25.53 -28.57
CA ALA A 97 47.68 -24.97 -29.14
C ALA A 97 48.84 -25.98 -29.13
N LYS A 98 48.92 -26.84 -28.09
CA LYS A 98 49.85 -27.97 -28.02
C LYS A 98 49.46 -29.16 -28.92
N GLN A 99 48.35 -29.09 -29.67
CA GLN A 99 47.73 -30.22 -30.38
C GLN A 99 47.46 -31.46 -29.50
N ASN A 100 47.30 -31.23 -28.19
CA ASN A 100 47.00 -32.27 -27.22
C ASN A 100 45.50 -32.32 -26.94
N GLN A 101 45.01 -33.50 -26.57
CA GLN A 101 43.65 -33.64 -26.05
C GLN A 101 43.62 -33.17 -24.58
N LEU A 102 42.52 -32.52 -24.19
CA LEU A 102 42.28 -32.18 -22.79
C LEU A 102 42.10 -33.47 -21.98
N PRO A 103 42.81 -33.64 -20.84
CA PRO A 103 42.61 -34.79 -19.95
C PRO A 103 41.14 -34.92 -19.51
N SER A 104 40.62 -36.15 -19.47
CA SER A 104 39.22 -36.43 -19.12
C SER A 104 38.85 -35.91 -17.73
N ASP A 105 39.77 -36.00 -16.77
CA ASP A 105 39.52 -35.62 -15.37
C ASP A 105 39.35 -34.10 -15.24
N ILE A 106 40.16 -33.32 -15.98
CA ILE A 106 40.02 -31.86 -16.06
C ILE A 106 38.70 -31.49 -16.74
N ALA A 107 38.33 -32.20 -17.82
CA ALA A 107 37.07 -31.96 -18.53
C ALA A 107 35.84 -32.21 -17.62
N GLN A 108 35.88 -33.26 -16.79
CA GLN A 108 34.83 -33.56 -15.82
C GLN A 108 34.74 -32.47 -14.74
N GLU A 109 35.86 -32.04 -14.19
CA GLU A 109 35.89 -30.96 -13.19
C GLU A 109 35.44 -29.61 -13.76
N PHE A 110 35.77 -29.29 -15.01
CA PHE A 110 35.23 -28.12 -15.70
C PHE A 110 33.72 -28.18 -15.85
N THR A 111 33.18 -29.34 -16.23
CA THR A 111 31.72 -29.52 -16.30
C THR A 111 31.08 -29.33 -14.92
N ALA A 112 31.68 -29.86 -13.86
CA ALA A 112 31.19 -29.67 -12.49
C ALA A 112 31.25 -28.19 -12.04
N LEU A 113 32.33 -27.48 -12.39
CA LEU A 113 32.50 -26.06 -12.09
C LEU A 113 31.48 -25.19 -12.84
N GLU A 114 31.23 -25.48 -14.12
CA GLU A 114 30.23 -24.78 -14.94
C GLU A 114 28.82 -24.96 -14.37
N LEU A 115 28.44 -26.20 -14.01
CA LEU A 115 27.15 -26.49 -13.37
C LEU A 115 27.00 -25.79 -12.02
N LEU A 116 28.08 -25.72 -11.22
CA LEU A 116 28.09 -24.99 -9.96
C LEU A 116 27.91 -23.49 -10.19
N ALA A 117 28.63 -22.91 -11.13
CA ALA A 117 28.52 -21.49 -11.48
C ALA A 117 27.10 -21.14 -11.95
N GLU A 118 26.51 -21.96 -12.83
CA GLU A 118 25.13 -21.80 -13.31
C GLU A 118 24.13 -21.90 -12.15
N ARG A 119 24.26 -22.89 -11.27
CA ARG A 119 23.41 -23.04 -10.08
C ARG A 119 23.44 -21.79 -9.19
N VAL A 120 24.62 -21.22 -8.95
CA VAL A 120 24.78 -20.02 -8.13
C VAL A 120 24.17 -18.80 -8.83
N GLN A 121 24.35 -18.65 -10.15
CA GLN A 121 23.71 -17.60 -10.94
C GLN A 121 22.18 -17.68 -10.89
N VAL A 122 21.59 -18.85 -11.11
CA VAL A 122 20.13 -19.05 -11.02
C VAL A 122 19.59 -18.76 -9.62
N THR A 123 20.35 -19.14 -8.58
CA THR A 123 20.00 -18.82 -7.19
C THR A 123 20.00 -17.31 -6.96
N MET A 124 21.00 -16.60 -7.47
CA MET A 124 21.08 -15.13 -7.40
C MET A 124 19.89 -14.47 -8.10
N GLU A 125 19.58 -14.86 -9.33
CA GLU A 125 18.44 -14.33 -10.10
C GLU A 125 17.11 -14.55 -9.38
N THR A 126 16.93 -15.73 -8.79
CA THR A 126 15.73 -16.06 -7.99
C THR A 126 15.62 -15.14 -6.78
N LYS A 127 16.72 -14.96 -6.04
CA LYS A 127 16.76 -14.06 -4.87
C LYS A 127 16.50 -12.60 -5.24
N GLU A 128 17.02 -12.11 -6.36
CA GLU A 128 16.72 -10.76 -6.84
C GLU A 128 15.25 -10.57 -7.19
N LYS A 129 14.64 -11.57 -7.85
CA LYS A 129 13.21 -11.53 -8.19
C LYS A 129 12.33 -11.55 -6.94
N ASP A 130 12.66 -12.41 -5.98
CA ASP A 130 11.94 -12.49 -4.72
C ASP A 130 12.08 -11.20 -3.90
N PHE A 131 13.28 -10.61 -3.87
CA PHE A 131 13.51 -9.31 -3.25
C PHE A 131 12.72 -8.19 -3.91
N LYS A 132 12.70 -8.11 -5.25
CA LYS A 132 11.87 -7.13 -5.97
C LYS A 132 10.39 -7.24 -5.58
N ARG A 133 9.87 -8.46 -5.49
CA ARG A 133 8.50 -8.71 -5.03
C ARG A 133 8.28 -8.26 -3.59
N ALA A 134 9.18 -8.63 -2.67
CA ALA A 134 9.09 -8.23 -1.27
C ALA A 134 9.15 -6.71 -1.10
N LYS A 135 10.04 -6.04 -1.85
CA LYS A 135 10.15 -4.58 -1.91
C LYS A 135 8.86 -3.93 -2.40
N THR A 136 8.27 -4.41 -3.50
CA THR A 136 6.98 -3.92 -3.99
C THR A 136 5.88 -4.06 -2.94
N VAL A 137 5.76 -5.23 -2.30
CA VAL A 137 4.75 -5.46 -1.23
C VAL A 137 4.92 -4.46 -0.09
N ARG A 138 6.16 -4.23 0.37
CA ARG A 138 6.46 -3.28 1.45
C ARG A 138 6.18 -1.83 1.05
N THR A 139 6.60 -1.41 -0.14
CA THR A 139 6.34 -0.07 -0.66
C THR A 139 4.84 0.20 -0.83
N GLU A 140 4.11 -0.71 -1.47
CA GLU A 140 2.66 -0.57 -1.63
C GLU A 140 1.90 -0.59 -0.31
N TYR A 141 2.38 -1.34 0.69
CA TYR A 141 1.83 -1.32 2.05
C TYR A 141 1.99 0.07 2.67
N VAL A 142 3.21 0.62 2.70
CA VAL A 142 3.48 1.93 3.31
C VAL A 142 2.73 3.04 2.59
N ASP A 143 2.82 3.08 1.25
CA ASP A 143 2.12 4.09 0.44
C ASP A 143 0.60 4.01 0.63
N GLY A 144 0.05 2.81 0.73
CA GLY A 144 -1.36 2.59 0.98
C GLY A 144 -1.78 2.98 2.39
N VAL A 145 -0.97 2.70 3.42
CA VAL A 145 -1.22 3.16 4.80
C VAL A 145 -1.28 4.68 4.83
N ASP A 146 -0.30 5.36 4.24
CA ASP A 146 -0.22 6.82 4.21
C ASP A 146 -1.41 7.44 3.48
N GLU A 147 -1.82 6.85 2.36
CA GLU A 147 -2.98 7.30 1.59
C GLU A 147 -4.28 7.17 2.37
N VAL A 148 -4.53 6.01 3.00
CA VAL A 148 -5.72 5.78 3.81
C VAL A 148 -5.73 6.71 5.03
N GLN A 149 -4.60 6.88 5.72
CA GLN A 149 -4.49 7.78 6.88
C GLN A 149 -4.76 9.24 6.49
N ARG A 150 -4.17 9.71 5.38
CA ARG A 150 -4.38 11.07 4.88
C ARG A 150 -5.85 11.32 4.55
N TRP A 151 -6.49 10.36 3.88
CA TRP A 151 -7.91 10.46 3.57
C TRP A 151 -8.77 10.46 4.84
N LEU A 152 -8.48 9.58 5.81
CA LEU A 152 -9.20 9.53 7.09
C LEU A 152 -9.15 10.88 7.83
N LEU A 153 -7.97 11.50 7.91
CA LEU A 153 -7.80 12.81 8.54
C LEU A 153 -8.59 13.90 7.81
N GLN A 154 -8.55 13.91 6.48
CA GLN A 154 -9.29 14.87 5.67
C GLN A 154 -10.82 14.68 5.80
N ALA A 155 -11.29 13.44 5.75
CA ALA A 155 -12.70 13.10 5.89
C ALA A 155 -13.22 13.49 7.27
N GLU A 156 -12.44 13.26 8.34
CA GLU A 156 -12.80 13.68 9.69
C GLU A 156 -12.99 15.20 9.78
N VAL A 157 -12.05 15.99 9.26
CA VAL A 157 -12.14 17.46 9.27
C VAL A 157 -13.35 17.95 8.49
N GLN A 158 -13.60 17.38 7.31
CA GLN A 158 -14.72 17.77 6.46
C GLN A 158 -16.08 17.44 7.10
N VAL A 159 -16.24 16.24 7.66
CA VAL A 159 -17.49 15.82 8.32
C VAL A 159 -17.78 16.64 9.60
N GLN A 160 -16.73 17.16 10.24
CA GLN A 160 -16.84 18.00 11.43
C GLN A 160 -17.07 19.49 11.12
N GLU A 161 -17.08 19.89 9.85
CA GLU A 161 -17.29 21.28 9.44
C GLU A 161 -18.71 21.77 9.80
N ARG A 162 -18.79 22.90 10.52
CA ARG A 162 -20.07 23.44 11.03
C ARG A 162 -20.53 24.73 10.33
N SER A 163 -19.73 25.26 9.42
CA SER A 163 -20.06 26.45 8.61
C SER A 163 -21.04 26.15 7.47
N LEU A 164 -21.23 24.87 7.13
CA LEU A 164 -21.97 24.47 5.96
C LEU A 164 -23.49 24.48 6.20
N THR A 165 -24.23 24.97 5.22
CA THR A 165 -25.69 24.81 5.18
C THR A 165 -26.07 23.34 4.97
N PRO A 166 -27.30 22.91 5.34
CA PRO A 166 -27.73 21.52 5.16
C PRO A 166 -27.58 21.00 3.72
N THR A 167 -27.85 21.83 2.71
CA THR A 167 -27.68 21.46 1.30
C THR A 167 -26.20 21.24 0.94
N GLN A 168 -25.31 22.14 1.36
CA GLN A 168 -23.86 22.01 1.12
C GLN A 168 -23.30 20.79 1.87
N MET A 169 -23.76 20.53 3.08
CA MET A 169 -23.38 19.34 3.84
C MET A 169 -23.86 18.07 3.13
N LYS A 170 -25.07 18.05 2.57
CA LYS A 170 -25.57 16.90 1.80
C LYS A 170 -24.68 16.57 0.60
N GLU A 171 -24.26 17.57 -0.16
CA GLU A 171 -23.34 17.40 -1.31
C GLU A 171 -21.96 16.90 -0.86
N LEU A 172 -21.42 17.48 0.23
CA LEU A 172 -20.17 17.03 0.83
C LEU A 172 -20.22 15.55 1.24
N LEU A 173 -21.27 15.16 1.97
CA LEU A 173 -21.46 13.77 2.40
C LEU A 173 -21.58 12.82 1.22
N GLN A 174 -22.26 13.22 0.14
CA GLN A 174 -22.34 12.42 -1.09
C GLN A 174 -20.97 12.21 -1.74
N ARG A 175 -20.14 13.26 -1.79
CA ARG A 175 -18.77 13.16 -2.32
C ARG A 175 -17.91 12.21 -1.49
N ILE A 176 -17.87 12.40 -0.16
CA ILE A 176 -17.08 11.54 0.73
C ILE A 176 -17.56 10.08 0.62
N ASN A 177 -18.87 9.86 0.50
CA ASN A 177 -19.44 8.52 0.34
C ASN A 177 -19.12 7.87 -1.02
N HIS A 178 -18.76 8.65 -2.04
CA HIS A 178 -18.23 8.11 -3.29
C HIS A 178 -16.75 7.73 -3.14
N GLU A 179 -15.95 8.63 -2.56
CA GLU A 179 -14.52 8.43 -2.33
C GLU A 179 -14.21 7.23 -1.41
N ILE A 180 -15.02 7.03 -0.36
CA ILE A 180 -14.79 5.97 0.62
C ILE A 180 -14.73 4.56 -0.01
N THR A 181 -15.41 4.36 -1.15
CA THR A 181 -15.40 3.07 -1.86
C THR A 181 -13.98 2.71 -2.32
N ALA A 182 -13.31 3.64 -3.00
CA ALA A 182 -11.93 3.44 -3.46
C ALA A 182 -10.96 3.29 -2.28
N ILE A 183 -11.22 3.99 -1.17
CA ILE A 183 -10.40 3.88 0.04
C ILE A 183 -10.55 2.51 0.72
N TYR A 184 -11.75 1.90 0.70
CA TYR A 184 -11.93 0.53 1.18
C TYR A 184 -11.20 -0.50 0.30
N GLU A 185 -11.20 -0.31 -1.03
CA GLU A 185 -10.40 -1.14 -1.94
C GLU A 185 -8.92 -0.99 -1.63
N ARG A 186 -8.44 0.25 -1.45
CA ARG A 186 -7.06 0.55 -1.06
C ARG A 186 -6.69 -0.09 0.28
N PHE A 187 -7.56 0.01 1.28
CA PHE A 187 -7.38 -0.63 2.58
C PHE A 187 -7.32 -2.16 2.48
N THR A 188 -8.08 -2.76 1.55
CA THR A 188 -8.03 -4.21 1.30
C THR A 188 -6.67 -4.64 0.75
N LEU A 189 -6.07 -3.85 -0.14
CA LEU A 189 -4.69 -4.07 -0.61
C LEU A 189 -3.67 -3.91 0.52
N VAL A 190 -3.79 -2.84 1.34
CA VAL A 190 -2.94 -2.63 2.52
C VAL A 190 -3.02 -3.82 3.46
N LYS A 191 -4.22 -4.32 3.74
CA LYS A 191 -4.42 -5.50 4.60
C LYS A 191 -3.76 -6.73 3.99
N THR A 192 -3.91 -6.96 2.69
CA THR A 192 -3.33 -8.12 1.99
C THR A 192 -1.80 -8.06 2.02
N ASN A 193 -1.21 -6.92 1.66
CA ASN A 193 0.23 -6.73 1.66
C ASN A 193 0.80 -6.78 3.08
N GLY A 194 0.10 -6.23 4.08
CA GLY A 194 0.48 -6.31 5.48
C GLY A 194 0.47 -7.75 6.01
N GLN A 195 -0.51 -8.58 5.62
CA GLN A 195 -0.50 -10.01 5.97
C GLN A 195 0.69 -10.75 5.34
N LEU A 196 1.03 -10.45 4.07
CA LEU A 196 2.23 -11.02 3.45
C LEU A 196 3.51 -10.63 4.21
N ILE A 197 3.61 -9.40 4.72
CA ILE A 197 4.72 -8.97 5.57
C ILE A 197 4.72 -9.75 6.88
N ILE A 198 3.57 -9.89 7.55
CA ILE A 198 3.45 -10.61 8.83
C ILE A 198 3.88 -12.09 8.67
N GLU A 199 3.44 -12.75 7.61
CA GLU A 199 3.74 -14.15 7.35
C GLU A 199 5.23 -14.39 7.09
N ASN A 200 5.88 -13.50 6.33
CA ASN A 200 7.25 -13.70 5.87
C ASN A 200 8.32 -13.04 6.75
N CYS A 201 7.96 -12.06 7.57
CA CYS A 201 8.91 -11.38 8.45
C CYS A 201 9.41 -12.29 9.59
N ARG A 202 10.65 -12.08 10.06
CA ARG A 202 11.22 -12.75 11.24
C ARG A 202 11.09 -11.92 12.52
N ASN A 203 10.99 -10.60 12.42
CA ASN A 203 10.85 -9.70 13.57
C ASN A 203 9.42 -9.72 14.13
N SER A 204 9.23 -10.19 15.36
CA SER A 204 7.93 -10.23 16.04
C SER A 204 7.35 -8.85 16.36
N GLU A 205 8.21 -7.85 16.57
CA GLU A 205 7.78 -6.47 16.85
C GLU A 205 7.18 -5.86 15.58
N GLU A 206 7.83 -6.02 14.43
CA GLU A 206 7.30 -5.56 13.14
C GLU A 206 5.95 -6.22 12.84
N LYS A 207 5.81 -7.55 13.06
CA LYS A 207 4.52 -8.23 12.89
C LYS A 207 3.41 -7.58 13.72
N THR A 208 3.72 -7.27 14.98
CA THR A 208 2.77 -6.65 15.90
C THR A 208 2.42 -5.24 15.45
N LEU A 209 3.40 -4.46 15.00
CA LEU A 209 3.20 -3.10 14.50
C LEU A 209 2.32 -3.08 13.25
N VAL A 210 2.61 -3.95 12.27
CA VAL A 210 1.83 -4.07 11.03
C VAL A 210 0.40 -4.47 11.33
N GLN A 211 0.19 -5.48 12.19
CA GLN A 211 -1.14 -5.92 12.59
C GLN A 211 -1.92 -4.82 13.31
N THR A 212 -1.28 -4.14 14.29
CA THR A 212 -1.90 -3.04 15.02
C THR A 212 -2.29 -1.89 14.10
N THR A 213 -1.46 -1.57 13.11
CA THR A 213 -1.74 -0.53 12.12
C THR A 213 -2.97 -0.88 11.28
N ILE A 214 -3.07 -2.13 10.80
CA ILE A 214 -4.24 -2.61 10.04
C ILE A 214 -5.51 -2.48 10.89
N ASP A 215 -5.47 -2.91 12.14
CA ASP A 215 -6.63 -2.89 13.05
C ASP A 215 -7.06 -1.45 13.36
N GLN A 216 -6.12 -0.53 13.56
CA GLN A 216 -6.39 0.89 13.76
C GLN A 216 -7.04 1.55 12.54
N LEU A 217 -6.55 1.24 11.34
CA LEU A 217 -7.16 1.74 10.09
C LEU A 217 -8.57 1.19 9.89
N ALA A 218 -8.79 -0.09 10.18
CA ALA A 218 -10.12 -0.70 10.12
C ALA A 218 -11.11 -0.01 11.07
N ALA A 219 -10.70 0.22 12.32
CA ALA A 219 -11.51 0.90 13.32
C ALA A 219 -11.83 2.35 12.91
N SER A 220 -10.84 3.08 12.40
CA SER A 220 -11.01 4.47 11.95
C SER A 220 -11.94 4.58 10.74
N LEU A 221 -11.85 3.65 9.77
CA LEU A 221 -12.76 3.59 8.63
C LEU A 221 -14.21 3.30 9.06
N ALA A 222 -14.39 2.38 10.00
CA ALA A 222 -15.70 2.10 10.58
C ALA A 222 -16.28 3.32 11.31
N GLN A 223 -15.44 4.05 12.03
CA GLN A 223 -15.81 5.27 12.74
C GLN A 223 -16.24 6.38 11.78
N VAL A 224 -15.47 6.66 10.71
CA VAL A 224 -15.85 7.64 9.69
C VAL A 224 -17.17 7.26 9.02
N ARG A 225 -17.38 5.98 8.72
CA ARG A 225 -18.65 5.49 8.18
C ARG A 225 -19.82 5.76 9.13
N GLY A 226 -19.65 5.49 10.42
CA GLY A 226 -20.65 5.80 11.44
C GLY A 226 -21.00 7.29 11.46
N TRP A 227 -19.99 8.17 11.42
CA TRP A 227 -20.22 9.61 11.36
C TRP A 227 -20.94 10.07 10.09
N LEU A 228 -20.62 9.47 8.94
CA LEU A 228 -21.30 9.78 7.67
C LEU A 228 -22.78 9.41 7.73
N ASP A 229 -23.12 8.24 8.29
CA ASP A 229 -24.50 7.80 8.43
C ASP A 229 -25.28 8.69 9.40
N GLU A 230 -24.72 9.00 10.57
CA GLU A 230 -25.29 9.91 11.56
C GLU A 230 -25.53 11.32 10.97
N LYS A 231 -24.54 11.87 10.27
CA LYS A 231 -24.65 13.21 9.67
C LYS A 231 -25.64 13.24 8.51
N LYS A 232 -25.68 12.20 7.69
CA LYS A 232 -26.63 12.09 6.60
C LYS A 232 -28.06 12.07 7.12
N GLN A 233 -28.31 11.34 8.21
CA GLN A 233 -29.62 11.32 8.85
C GLN A 233 -29.99 12.70 9.38
N ALA A 234 -29.11 13.34 10.16
CA ALA A 234 -29.35 14.67 10.73
C ALA A 234 -29.60 15.75 9.65
N VAL A 235 -28.85 15.73 8.55
CA VAL A 235 -29.07 16.64 7.42
C VAL A 235 -30.39 16.36 6.72
N GLY A 236 -30.78 15.09 6.59
CA GLY A 236 -32.09 14.69 6.06
C GLY A 236 -33.24 15.24 6.90
N ASP A 237 -33.18 15.04 8.21
CA ASP A 237 -34.20 15.50 9.16
C ASP A 237 -34.33 17.04 9.15
N SER A 238 -33.20 17.75 9.09
CA SER A 238 -33.17 19.22 9.00
C SER A 238 -33.79 19.74 7.70
N LEU A 239 -33.50 19.10 6.56
CA LEU A 239 -34.11 19.45 5.26
C LEU A 239 -35.61 19.16 5.22
N ASP A 240 -36.05 18.06 5.83
CA ASP A 240 -37.45 17.70 5.93
C ASP A 240 -38.21 18.69 6.84
N ALA A 241 -37.64 19.07 7.99
CA ALA A 241 -38.20 20.09 8.87
C ALA A 241 -38.34 21.44 8.15
N TRP A 242 -37.32 21.84 7.39
CA TRP A 242 -37.36 23.06 6.57
C TRP A 242 -38.47 23.00 5.50
N THR A 243 -38.63 21.85 4.85
CA THR A 243 -39.68 21.65 3.82
C THR A 243 -41.07 21.76 4.44
N ARG A 244 -41.28 21.17 5.62
CA ARG A 244 -42.55 21.31 6.37
C ARG A 244 -42.81 22.76 6.76
N PHE A 245 -41.80 23.45 7.28
CA PHE A 245 -41.91 24.87 7.62
C PHE A 245 -42.32 25.72 6.40
N MET A 246 -41.66 25.52 5.25
CA MET A 246 -41.96 26.26 4.03
C MET A 246 -43.37 26.00 3.51
N ASN A 247 -43.86 24.76 3.60
CA ASN A 247 -45.25 24.44 3.24
C ASN A 247 -46.26 25.16 4.13
N LEU A 248 -46.04 25.15 5.45
CA LEU A 248 -46.89 25.88 6.39
C LEU A 248 -46.84 27.39 6.14
N TYR A 249 -45.64 27.95 5.91
CA TYR A 249 -45.44 29.35 5.58
C TYR A 249 -46.25 29.76 4.34
N GLN A 250 -46.22 28.96 3.27
CA GLN A 250 -46.99 29.23 2.06
C GLN A 250 -48.51 29.25 2.33
N ILE A 251 -49.03 28.32 3.14
CA ILE A 251 -50.43 28.29 3.54
C ILE A 251 -50.81 29.58 4.29
N VAL A 252 -50.01 29.97 5.28
CA VAL A 252 -50.24 31.18 6.08
C VAL A 252 -50.20 32.44 5.23
N MET A 253 -49.21 32.56 4.33
CA MET A 253 -49.06 33.72 3.45
C MET A 253 -50.18 33.82 2.41
N SER A 254 -50.61 32.69 1.86
CA SER A 254 -51.75 32.64 0.95
C SER A 254 -53.04 33.10 1.63
N TRP A 255 -53.31 32.59 2.84
CA TRP A 255 -54.46 33.01 3.64
C TRP A 255 -54.40 34.51 3.99
N ALA A 256 -53.24 35.03 4.40
CA ALA A 256 -53.07 36.43 4.75
C ALA A 256 -53.34 37.35 3.54
N SER A 257 -52.84 36.97 2.36
CA SER A 257 -53.11 37.66 1.09
C SER A 257 -54.60 37.65 0.74
N GLU A 258 -55.24 36.47 0.81
CA GLU A 258 -56.67 36.31 0.55
C GLU A 258 -57.51 37.20 1.48
N LYS A 259 -57.19 37.23 2.77
CA LYS A 259 -57.95 38.03 3.76
C LYS A 259 -57.68 39.52 3.63
N ARG A 260 -56.47 39.93 3.24
CA ARG A 260 -56.19 41.33 2.90
C ARG A 260 -57.06 41.79 1.74
N ASN A 261 -57.09 41.02 0.66
CA ASN A 261 -57.94 41.30 -0.49
C ASN A 261 -59.43 41.31 -0.12
N PHE A 262 -59.88 40.40 0.75
CA PHE A 262 -61.26 40.36 1.22
C PHE A 262 -61.67 41.61 2.03
N ILE A 263 -60.76 42.16 2.85
CA ILE A 263 -61.01 43.37 3.64
C ILE A 263 -60.97 44.62 2.76
N ASP A 264 -60.09 44.66 1.75
CA ASP A 264 -59.94 45.78 0.83
C ASP A 264 -61.10 45.90 -0.19
N GLN A 265 -62.00 44.91 -0.26
CA GLN A 265 -63.19 44.97 -1.12
C GLN A 265 -64.18 46.04 -0.64
N THR A 266 -64.57 46.93 -1.55
CA THR A 266 -65.65 47.89 -1.33
C THR A 266 -66.97 47.18 -1.03
N ILE A 267 -67.61 47.58 0.07
CA ILE A 267 -68.89 47.01 0.51
C ILE A 267 -70.04 47.84 -0.07
N GLU A 268 -70.78 47.30 -1.03
CA GLU A 268 -72.07 47.84 -1.47
C GLU A 268 -73.21 46.97 -0.92
N LEU A 269 -74.12 47.58 -0.16
CA LEU A 269 -75.29 46.89 0.40
C LEU A 269 -76.56 47.64 -0.01
N ARG A 270 -77.47 46.97 -0.71
CA ARG A 270 -78.74 47.54 -1.19
C ARG A 270 -79.95 46.90 -0.52
N THR A 271 -79.79 45.69 0.03
CA THR A 271 -80.88 44.95 0.69
C THR A 271 -80.47 44.31 2.01
N LEU A 272 -81.44 44.06 2.89
CA LEU A 272 -81.22 43.39 4.19
C LEU A 272 -80.67 41.95 4.04
N PRO A 273 -81.10 41.12 3.06
CA PRO A 273 -80.48 39.83 2.80
C PRO A 273 -79.00 39.92 2.41
N GLU A 274 -78.60 40.90 1.59
CA GLU A 274 -77.19 41.14 1.24
C GLU A 274 -76.36 41.48 2.47
N ALA A 275 -76.88 42.33 3.36
CA ALA A 275 -76.20 42.66 4.61
C ALA A 275 -76.01 41.44 5.53
N ARG A 276 -77.02 40.56 5.61
CA ARG A 276 -76.94 39.30 6.38
C ARG A 276 -75.94 38.32 5.78
N ASN A 277 -75.90 38.20 4.46
CA ASN A 277 -74.94 37.33 3.77
C ASN A 277 -73.51 37.84 3.98
N LYS A 278 -73.27 39.14 3.80
CA LYS A 278 -71.94 39.74 4.02
C LYS A 278 -71.49 39.60 5.47
N LEU A 279 -72.38 39.75 6.45
CA LEU A 279 -72.09 39.46 7.86
C LEU A 279 -71.65 38.00 8.06
N ASN A 280 -72.35 37.04 7.43
CA ASN A 280 -71.97 35.63 7.52
C ASN A 280 -70.61 35.33 6.88
N ASP A 281 -70.26 36.02 5.79
CA ASP A 281 -68.94 35.93 5.16
C ASP A 281 -67.84 36.41 6.11
N TYR A 282 -68.03 37.56 6.78
CA TYR A 282 -67.08 38.06 7.79
C TYR A 282 -66.97 37.10 8.99
N VAL A 283 -68.07 36.55 9.48
CA VAL A 283 -68.06 35.54 10.57
C VAL A 283 -67.28 34.30 10.14
N THR A 284 -67.44 33.86 8.90
CA THR A 284 -66.71 32.71 8.32
C THR A 284 -65.23 33.03 8.16
N ALA A 285 -64.89 34.23 7.68
CA ALA A 285 -63.52 34.71 7.57
C ALA A 285 -62.81 34.74 8.94
N VAL A 286 -63.48 35.23 9.99
CA VAL A 286 -62.94 35.21 11.37
C VAL A 286 -62.72 33.78 11.87
N LYS A 287 -63.65 32.85 11.60
CA LYS A 287 -63.49 31.44 11.98
C LYS A 287 -62.29 30.78 11.29
N SER A 288 -61.95 31.19 10.07
CA SER A 288 -60.81 30.66 9.32
C SER A 288 -59.43 30.99 9.92
N ILE A 289 -59.35 31.91 10.89
CA ILE A 289 -58.10 32.21 11.63
C ILE A 289 -57.65 31.01 12.48
N LYS A 290 -58.59 30.22 13.02
CA LYS A 290 -58.29 29.12 13.94
C LYS A 290 -57.27 28.09 13.38
N PRO A 291 -57.46 27.53 12.17
CA PRO A 291 -56.45 26.62 11.59
C PRO A 291 -55.11 27.30 11.32
N ILE A 292 -55.09 28.60 11.02
CA ILE A 292 -53.86 29.36 10.77
C ILE A 292 -53.04 29.55 12.05
N VAL A 293 -53.69 29.83 13.18
CA VAL A 293 -53.01 29.90 14.49
C VAL A 293 -52.36 28.55 14.84
N LYS A 294 -53.03 27.45 14.49
CA LYS A 294 -52.46 26.11 14.65
C LYS A 294 -51.21 25.93 13.77
N HIS A 295 -51.28 26.30 12.49
CA HIS A 295 -50.13 26.22 11.58
C HIS A 295 -48.96 27.11 12.01
N LEU A 296 -49.21 28.31 12.53
CA LEU A 296 -48.17 29.17 13.11
C LEU A 296 -47.48 28.50 14.32
N SER A 297 -48.25 27.84 15.17
CA SER A 297 -47.70 27.08 16.31
C SER A 297 -46.85 25.89 15.86
N GLU A 298 -47.28 25.21 14.78
CA GLU A 298 -46.51 24.12 14.15
C GLU A 298 -45.21 24.65 13.52
N MET A 299 -45.25 25.81 12.86
CA MET A 299 -44.07 26.49 12.30
C MET A 299 -43.04 26.85 13.37
N ASP A 300 -43.47 27.38 14.52
CA ASP A 300 -42.57 27.70 15.63
C ASP A 300 -41.86 26.46 16.18
N LYS A 301 -42.57 25.32 16.21
CA LYS A 301 -41.99 24.03 16.62
C LYS A 301 -40.93 23.53 15.64
N GLU A 302 -41.20 23.59 14.33
CA GLU A 302 -40.23 23.15 13.29
C GLU A 302 -38.97 24.04 13.28
N ASN A 303 -39.13 25.36 13.47
CA ASN A 303 -38.00 26.30 13.53
C ASN A 303 -37.10 26.05 14.77
N TRP A 304 -37.71 25.64 15.88
CA TRP A 304 -36.96 25.28 17.08
C TRP A 304 -36.19 23.96 16.93
N LEU A 305 -36.78 22.96 16.27
CA LEU A 305 -36.12 21.67 15.96
C LEU A 305 -34.88 21.89 15.08
N GLY A 306 -34.98 22.69 14.02
CA GLY A 306 -33.83 23.02 13.16
C GLY A 306 -32.69 23.75 13.90
N LYS A 307 -33.00 24.51 14.95
CA LYS A 307 -31.99 25.15 15.82
C LYS A 307 -31.36 24.18 16.82
N GLN A 308 -32.13 23.21 17.34
CA GLN A 308 -31.66 22.27 18.35
C GLN A 308 -30.75 21.19 17.75
N GLU A 309 -31.06 20.69 16.56
CA GLU A 309 -30.21 19.74 15.81
C GLU A 309 -28.82 20.33 15.50
N SER A 310 -28.76 21.64 15.24
CA SER A 310 -27.51 22.38 15.08
C SER A 310 -26.67 22.46 16.37
N GLN A 311 -27.30 22.38 17.55
CA GLN A 311 -26.65 22.50 18.87
C GLN A 311 -26.28 21.16 19.51
N ILE A 312 -27.07 20.09 19.33
CA ILE A 312 -26.80 18.75 19.92
C ILE A 312 -25.53 18.13 19.33
N ALA A 313 -25.22 18.40 18.05
CA ALA A 313 -23.93 18.07 17.46
C ALA A 313 -22.73 18.71 18.21
N GLY A 314 -22.99 19.78 18.98
CA GLY A 314 -22.10 20.50 19.89
C GLY A 314 -21.60 19.67 21.07
N PHE A 315 -22.52 19.05 21.80
CA PHE A 315 -22.30 18.52 23.14
C PHE A 315 -21.58 17.16 23.14
N GLU A 316 -21.80 16.33 22.12
CA GLU A 316 -21.09 15.05 21.96
C GLU A 316 -19.59 15.23 21.64
N ARG A 317 -19.21 16.44 21.18
CA ARG A 317 -17.83 16.80 20.82
C ARG A 317 -16.93 16.97 22.05
N ASP A 318 -17.46 17.47 23.16
CA ASP A 318 -16.66 17.69 24.37
C ASP A 318 -16.30 16.37 25.07
N GLN A 319 -17.16 15.35 25.00
CA GLN A 319 -16.85 14.03 25.55
C GLN A 319 -15.89 13.21 24.67
N LYS A 320 -16.05 13.24 23.34
CA LYS A 320 -15.22 12.42 22.43
C LYS A 320 -13.85 13.04 22.14
N SER A 321 -13.74 14.37 22.06
CA SER A 321 -12.44 15.07 21.90
C SER A 321 -11.52 14.86 23.10
N HIS A 322 -12.05 14.91 24.33
CA HIS A 322 -11.30 14.57 25.55
C HIS A 322 -10.75 13.14 25.55
N SER A 323 -11.47 12.21 24.90
CA SER A 323 -11.08 10.81 24.83
C SER A 323 -10.00 10.56 23.77
N LYS A 324 -10.04 11.29 22.64
CA LYS A 324 -9.04 11.22 21.56
C LYS A 324 -7.70 11.85 21.97
N HIS A 325 -7.72 13.01 22.64
CA HIS A 325 -6.50 13.67 23.12
C HIS A 325 -5.74 12.81 24.16
N LYS A 326 -6.47 12.09 25.02
CA LYS A 326 -5.89 11.10 25.96
C LYS A 326 -5.25 9.90 25.27
N LEU A 327 -5.70 9.55 24.06
CA LEU A 327 -5.17 8.42 23.29
C LEU A 327 -3.93 8.84 22.50
N GLU A 328 -3.92 10.05 21.95
CA GLU A 328 -2.77 10.64 21.25
C GLU A 328 -1.60 10.95 22.19
N GLU A 329 -1.84 11.45 23.41
CA GLU A 329 -0.79 11.56 24.44
C GLU A 329 -0.15 10.20 24.75
N ARG A 330 -0.98 9.16 24.87
CA ARG A 330 -0.51 7.80 25.18
C ARG A 330 0.27 7.16 24.04
N GLN A 331 -0.05 7.50 22.79
CA GLN A 331 0.70 7.05 21.62
C GLN A 331 2.02 7.82 21.44
N MET A 332 2.07 9.11 21.79
CA MET A 332 3.32 9.87 21.80
C MET A 332 4.30 9.38 22.89
N GLU A 333 3.81 9.02 24.08
CA GLU A 333 4.63 8.40 25.13
C GLU A 333 5.22 7.04 24.70
N LEU A 334 4.52 6.29 23.85
CA LEU A 334 4.98 5.01 23.31
C LEU A 334 5.99 5.15 22.16
N ARG A 335 5.94 6.26 21.39
CA ARG A 335 6.92 6.56 20.34
C ARG A 335 8.23 7.16 20.87
N ALA A 336 8.23 7.63 22.11
CA ALA A 336 9.39 8.25 22.77
C ALA A 336 10.23 7.26 23.60
N LYS A 337 9.82 6.00 23.69
CA LYS A 337 10.59 4.88 24.25
C LYS A 337 11.02 3.96 23.13
#